data_AF-A0A5A9ZPF5-F1
#
_entry.id   AF-A0A5A9ZPF5-F1
#
_cell.length_a   1.000
_cell.length_b   1.000
_cell.length_c   1.000
_cell.angle_alpha   90.00
_cell.angle_beta   90.00
_cell.angle_gamma   90.00
#
_symmetry.space_group_name_H-M   'P 1'
#
loop_
_entity.id
_entity.type
_entity.pdbx_description
1 polymer ?
#
loop_
_entity_poly.entity_id
_entity_poly.type
_entity_poly.pdbx_seq_one_letter_code
_entity_poly.pdbx_strand_id
1 'polypeptide(L)'
;MAIRKYKPTTPGRRGSSVSDFAEITRSTPEKSLLRPLSKTGGRNGHGRITSRHKGGGHKRQYRVIDFRRNDKDGVVATVAHIEYDPNRTANIALLHYADGEKRYILAPRNLKQGMKVESGVNADIKTGNNLPLRNIPAGTVVHAVELRPGGGAKMARAAGAGIQLLGKEGAYASLRMPSGEIRRVDVRCRATIGEVGNAEQANINWGKAGRMRWKGVRPTVRGVVMNPVDHPHGGGEGKTSGGRHPVSPWGQLEGRTRKPNKASDSLIVRRRRTGKKR
;
A
#
# COMPACT_ATOMS: atom_id res chain seq x y z
N MET A 1 -3.00 -13.25 9.20
CA MET A 1 -4.01 -14.14 8.57
C MET A 1 -3.37 -15.37 7.97
N ALA A 2 -4.00 -16.55 8.06
CA ALA A 2 -3.48 -17.74 7.39
C ALA A 2 -3.91 -17.79 5.91
N ILE A 3 -3.20 -18.57 5.12
CA ILE A 3 -3.48 -18.78 3.70
C ILE A 3 -4.18 -20.13 3.55
N ARG A 4 -5.42 -20.10 3.08
CA ARG A 4 -6.14 -21.32 2.74
C ARG A 4 -5.81 -21.74 1.30
N LYS A 5 -5.04 -22.82 1.16
CA LYS A 5 -4.77 -23.46 -0.13
C LYS A 5 -5.99 -24.28 -0.56
N TYR A 6 -6.37 -24.20 -1.84
CA TYR A 6 -7.46 -25.03 -2.36
C TYR A 6 -6.98 -26.44 -2.69
N LYS A 7 -7.86 -27.44 -2.53
CA LYS A 7 -7.66 -28.77 -3.12
C LYS A 7 -7.66 -28.65 -4.66
N PRO A 8 -6.81 -29.40 -5.39
CA PRO A 8 -6.66 -29.28 -6.84
C PRO A 8 -7.80 -29.98 -7.61
N THR A 9 -9.05 -29.62 -7.34
CA THR A 9 -10.24 -30.28 -7.93
C THR A 9 -10.46 -29.90 -9.40
N THR A 10 -9.89 -28.78 -9.86
CA THR A 10 -9.91 -28.36 -11.27
C THR A 10 -8.56 -27.75 -11.66
N PRO A 11 -8.19 -27.74 -12.95
CA PRO A 11 -6.89 -27.20 -13.40
C PRO A 11 -6.68 -25.74 -12.95
N GLY A 12 -7.71 -24.90 -13.05
CA GLY A 12 -7.63 -23.50 -12.63
C GLY A 12 -7.55 -23.29 -11.10
N ARG A 13 -7.88 -24.30 -10.30
CA ARG A 13 -7.73 -24.27 -8.83
C ARG A 13 -6.39 -24.85 -8.36
N ARG A 14 -5.68 -25.62 -9.18
CA ARG A 14 -4.38 -26.20 -8.85
C ARG A 14 -3.40 -25.10 -8.44
N GLY A 15 -2.77 -25.23 -7.27
CA GLY A 15 -1.84 -24.25 -6.71
C GLY A 15 -2.47 -22.93 -6.24
N SER A 16 -3.77 -22.70 -6.46
CA SER A 16 -4.45 -21.47 -6.07
C SER A 16 -4.72 -21.43 -4.56
N SER A 17 -4.72 -20.22 -4.00
CA SER A 17 -4.95 -19.99 -2.57
C SER A 17 -5.73 -18.71 -2.32
N VAL A 18 -6.28 -18.57 -1.11
CA VAL A 18 -7.04 -17.41 -0.65
C VAL A 18 -6.61 -17.02 0.75
N SER A 19 -6.90 -15.77 1.12
CA SER A 19 -6.94 -15.40 2.53
C SER A 19 -8.09 -16.14 3.21
N ASP A 20 -7.86 -16.61 4.42
CA ASP A 20 -8.87 -17.22 5.29
C ASP A 20 -9.88 -16.23 5.86
N PHE A 21 -9.58 -14.91 5.80
CA PHE A 21 -10.36 -13.82 6.37
C PHE A 21 -10.61 -13.94 7.87
N ALA A 22 -9.73 -14.61 8.62
CA ALA A 22 -9.91 -14.87 10.06
C ALA A 22 -10.00 -13.59 10.92
N GLU A 23 -9.39 -12.49 10.47
CA GLU A 23 -9.42 -11.19 11.15
C GLU A 23 -10.67 -10.36 10.82
N ILE A 24 -11.50 -10.78 9.85
CA ILE A 24 -12.67 -10.01 9.43
C ILE A 24 -13.85 -10.30 10.35
N THR A 25 -14.27 -9.27 11.10
CA THR A 25 -15.39 -9.38 12.06
C THR A 25 -16.74 -9.00 11.43
N ARG A 26 -16.72 -8.26 10.32
CA ARG A 26 -17.93 -7.76 9.66
C ARG A 26 -17.77 -7.77 8.14
N SER A 27 -18.80 -8.23 7.44
CA SER A 27 -18.83 -8.32 5.97
C SER A 27 -19.42 -7.06 5.31
N THR A 28 -20.25 -6.31 6.04
CA THR A 28 -20.93 -5.10 5.58
C THR A 28 -20.19 -3.83 6.05
N PRO A 29 -19.97 -2.85 5.16
CA PRO A 29 -19.32 -1.60 5.52
C PRO A 29 -20.28 -0.57 6.15
N GLU A 30 -19.73 0.42 6.86
CA GLU A 30 -20.47 1.53 7.44
C GLU A 30 -20.99 2.49 6.36
N LYS A 31 -22.31 2.64 6.23
CA LYS A 31 -22.96 3.37 5.13
C LYS A 31 -22.52 4.84 5.03
N SER A 32 -22.32 5.53 6.15
CA SER A 32 -21.91 6.94 6.20
C SER A 32 -20.51 7.20 5.64
N LEU A 33 -19.63 6.19 5.72
CA LEU A 33 -18.22 6.27 5.32
C LEU A 33 -17.95 5.72 3.91
N LEU A 34 -19.01 5.47 3.13
CA LEU A 34 -18.90 5.03 1.74
C LEU A 34 -18.98 6.21 0.77
N ARG A 35 -18.19 6.15 -0.29
CA ARG A 35 -18.30 7.04 -1.45
C ARG A 35 -18.27 6.23 -2.75
N PRO A 36 -18.95 6.70 -3.81
CA PRO A 36 -18.84 6.07 -5.12
C PRO A 36 -17.39 6.15 -5.62
N LEU A 37 -16.94 5.11 -6.32
CA LEU A 37 -15.62 5.09 -6.94
C LEU A 37 -15.76 4.89 -8.44
N SER A 38 -15.57 5.97 -9.20
CA SER A 38 -15.52 5.92 -10.65
C SER A 38 -14.25 5.21 -11.13
N LYS A 39 -14.39 4.33 -12.13
CA LYS A 39 -13.24 3.63 -12.73
C LYS A 39 -12.77 4.38 -13.96
N THR A 40 -11.47 4.64 -14.04
CA THR A 40 -10.86 5.31 -15.20
C THR A 40 -10.56 4.36 -16.36
N GLY A 41 -10.43 3.05 -16.08
CA GLY A 41 -9.95 2.08 -17.08
C GLY A 41 -8.53 2.35 -17.59
N GLY A 42 -7.74 3.17 -16.87
CA GLY A 42 -6.40 3.58 -17.30
C GLY A 42 -6.38 4.77 -18.28
N ARG A 43 -7.49 5.50 -18.42
CA ARG A 43 -7.62 6.68 -19.28
C ARG A 43 -7.49 8.00 -18.50
N ASN A 44 -7.02 9.05 -19.16
CA ASN A 44 -6.95 10.42 -18.63
C ASN A 44 -8.19 11.26 -19.00
N GLY A 45 -8.19 12.56 -18.67
CA GLY A 45 -9.29 13.49 -19.00
C GLY A 45 -9.54 13.69 -20.50
N HIS A 46 -8.58 13.35 -21.36
CA HIS A 46 -8.73 13.36 -22.82
C HIS A 46 -9.24 12.02 -23.38
N GLY A 47 -9.61 11.06 -22.53
CA GLY A 47 -10.04 9.72 -22.93
C GLY A 47 -8.93 8.79 -23.46
N ARG A 48 -7.67 9.26 -23.50
CA ARG A 48 -6.52 8.48 -24.00
C ARG A 48 -6.01 7.52 -22.93
N ILE A 49 -5.55 6.34 -23.34
CA ILE A 49 -4.91 5.36 -22.43
C ILE A 49 -3.54 5.88 -22.02
N THR A 50 -3.38 6.20 -20.74
CA THR A 50 -2.08 6.61 -20.16
C THR A 50 -1.47 5.52 -19.28
N SER A 51 -2.31 4.66 -18.68
CA SER A 51 -1.88 3.45 -17.98
C SER A 51 -2.45 2.22 -18.67
N ARG A 52 -1.60 1.49 -19.39
CA ARG A 52 -1.97 0.26 -20.08
C ARG A 52 -2.41 -0.83 -19.09
N HIS A 53 -3.12 -1.83 -19.61
CA HIS A 53 -3.52 -3.07 -18.92
C HIS A 53 -4.46 -2.89 -17.71
N LYS A 54 -5.21 -1.78 -17.64
CA LYS A 54 -6.24 -1.54 -16.61
C LYS A 54 -7.65 -1.63 -17.21
N GLY A 55 -8.62 -2.10 -16.43
CA GLY A 55 -10.04 -2.14 -16.80
C GLY A 55 -10.73 -3.49 -16.56
N GLY A 56 -12.06 -3.50 -16.59
CA GLY A 56 -12.89 -4.71 -16.50
C GLY A 56 -12.95 -5.40 -15.13
N GLY A 57 -12.44 -4.79 -14.06
CA GLY A 57 -12.51 -5.34 -12.71
C GLY A 57 -13.89 -5.24 -12.08
N HIS A 58 -14.14 -5.94 -10.97
CA HIS A 58 -15.40 -5.88 -10.22
C HIS A 58 -15.71 -4.46 -9.70
N LYS A 59 -16.99 -4.05 -9.63
CA LYS A 59 -17.39 -2.74 -9.08
C LYS A 59 -17.00 -2.64 -7.59
N ARG A 60 -16.62 -1.46 -7.14
CA ARG A 60 -16.14 -1.20 -5.77
C ARG A 60 -16.71 0.12 -5.28
N GLN A 61 -16.83 0.23 -3.96
CA GLN A 61 -17.11 1.48 -3.27
C GLN A 61 -15.85 1.90 -2.51
N TYR A 62 -15.58 3.19 -2.48
CA TYR A 62 -14.50 3.77 -1.72
C TYR A 62 -14.89 3.85 -0.24
N ARG A 63 -14.04 3.36 0.65
CA ARG A 63 -14.18 3.61 2.09
C ARG A 63 -13.29 4.80 2.46
N VAL A 64 -13.91 5.80 3.07
CA VAL A 64 -13.24 7.01 3.54
C VAL A 64 -12.41 6.64 4.76
N ILE A 65 -11.10 6.85 4.64
CA ILE A 65 -10.12 6.40 5.63
C ILE A 65 -9.38 7.61 6.16
N ASP A 66 -9.28 7.67 7.48
CA ASP A 66 -8.58 8.74 8.15
C ASP A 66 -7.07 8.50 8.10
N PHE A 67 -6.43 9.23 7.19
CA PHE A 67 -4.98 9.27 7.07
C PHE A 67 -4.37 10.48 7.79
N ARG A 68 -5.16 11.37 8.40
CA ARG A 68 -4.66 12.60 9.05
C ARG A 68 -4.60 12.44 10.56
N ARG A 69 -5.67 11.91 11.18
CA ARG A 69 -5.77 11.60 12.62
C ARG A 69 -5.23 12.72 13.53
N ASN A 70 -5.51 13.98 13.21
CA ASN A 70 -4.92 15.15 13.87
C ASN A 70 -5.91 15.99 14.69
N ASP A 71 -7.19 15.70 14.60
CA ASP A 71 -8.29 16.47 15.18
C ASP A 71 -8.94 15.79 16.40
N LYS A 72 -8.59 14.53 16.66
CA LYS A 72 -9.10 13.72 17.78
C LYS A 72 -8.00 13.42 18.80
N ASP A 73 -7.20 14.42 19.13
CA ASP A 73 -6.15 14.29 20.13
C ASP A 73 -6.76 14.14 21.53
N GLY A 74 -6.33 13.14 22.29
CA GLY A 74 -6.85 12.84 23.63
C GLY A 74 -8.20 12.10 23.65
N VAL A 75 -8.90 12.00 22.51
CA VAL A 75 -10.16 11.26 22.42
C VAL A 75 -9.89 9.78 22.15
N VAL A 76 -10.23 8.93 23.11
CA VAL A 76 -10.11 7.48 22.96
C VAL A 76 -11.19 6.95 22.03
N ALA A 77 -10.81 6.03 21.16
CA ALA A 77 -11.72 5.29 20.30
C ALA A 77 -11.62 3.79 20.56
N THR A 78 -12.77 3.12 20.50
CA THR A 78 -12.84 1.65 20.61
C THR A 78 -12.89 1.04 19.20
N VAL A 79 -12.12 -0.02 18.97
CA VAL A 79 -12.13 -0.78 17.73
C VAL A 79 -13.43 -1.58 17.66
N ALA A 80 -14.39 -1.09 16.88
CA ALA A 80 -15.70 -1.70 16.74
C ALA A 80 -15.64 -2.95 15.85
N HIS A 81 -14.99 -2.87 14.69
CA HIS A 81 -14.89 -3.98 13.73
C HIS A 81 -13.61 -3.91 12.90
N ILE A 82 -13.20 -5.06 12.37
CA ILE A 82 -12.17 -5.18 11.34
C ILE A 82 -12.81 -5.72 10.07
N GLU A 83 -12.56 -5.04 8.95
CA GLU A 83 -13.28 -5.22 7.70
C GLU A 83 -12.36 -5.32 6.48
N TYR A 84 -12.91 -5.91 5.43
CA TYR A 84 -12.24 -6.10 4.15
C TYR A 84 -12.30 -4.84 3.26
N ASP A 85 -11.09 -4.42 2.83
CA ASP A 85 -10.72 -3.33 1.92
C ASP A 85 -10.54 -3.64 0.41
N PRO A 86 -11.51 -3.62 -0.54
CA PRO A 86 -11.23 -3.96 -1.93
C PRO A 86 -10.36 -2.93 -2.69
N ASN A 87 -10.14 -1.74 -2.13
CA ASN A 87 -9.36 -0.66 -2.73
C ASN A 87 -7.88 -0.68 -2.32
N ARG A 88 -7.49 -1.56 -1.39
CA ARG A 88 -6.13 -1.67 -0.88
C ARG A 88 -5.80 -3.12 -0.54
N THR A 89 -4.58 -3.35 -0.09
CA THR A 89 -4.13 -4.68 0.36
C THR A 89 -4.39 -4.90 1.85
N ALA A 90 -4.34 -3.85 2.65
CA ALA A 90 -4.54 -3.94 4.10
C ALA A 90 -6.03 -4.03 4.47
N ASN A 91 -6.32 -4.66 5.60
CA ASN A 91 -7.64 -4.56 6.23
C ASN A 91 -7.83 -3.16 6.84
N ILE A 92 -9.08 -2.83 7.16
CA ILE A 92 -9.46 -1.56 7.76
C ILE A 92 -10.15 -1.81 9.08
N ALA A 93 -9.90 -0.97 10.08
CA ALA A 93 -10.56 -1.03 11.37
C ALA A 93 -11.55 0.13 11.50
N LEU A 94 -12.79 -0.17 11.86
CA LEU A 94 -13.79 0.83 12.21
C LEU A 94 -13.60 1.21 13.68
N LEU A 95 -13.38 2.49 13.91
CA LEU A 95 -13.26 3.09 15.23
C LEU A 95 -14.56 3.79 15.60
N HIS A 96 -15.03 3.60 16.82
CA HIS A 96 -16.05 4.42 17.46
C HIS A 96 -15.36 5.30 18.49
N TYR A 97 -15.30 6.60 18.25
CA TYR A 97 -14.78 7.56 19.21
C TYR A 97 -15.77 7.75 20.36
N ALA A 98 -15.26 8.13 21.54
CA ALA A 98 -16.09 8.42 22.70
C ALA A 98 -17.11 9.56 22.47
N ASP A 99 -16.84 10.44 21.50
CA ASP A 99 -17.74 11.51 21.07
C ASP A 99 -18.85 11.07 20.08
N GLY A 100 -18.90 9.78 19.75
CA GLY A 100 -19.88 9.19 18.83
C GLY A 100 -19.48 9.20 17.36
N GLU A 101 -18.35 9.83 16.99
CA GLU A 101 -17.88 9.81 15.60
C GLU A 101 -17.33 8.43 15.20
N LYS A 102 -17.55 8.05 13.94
CA LYS A 102 -17.04 6.80 13.37
C LYS A 102 -16.02 7.08 12.29
N ARG A 103 -14.86 6.42 12.33
CA ARG A 103 -13.85 6.52 11.27
C ARG A 103 -13.19 5.20 10.96
N TYR A 104 -12.75 5.04 9.72
CA TYR A 104 -11.87 3.93 9.37
C TYR A 104 -10.40 4.33 9.46
N ILE A 105 -9.59 3.43 10.00
CA ILE A 105 -8.13 3.47 9.90
C ILE A 105 -7.62 2.22 9.17
N LEU A 106 -6.35 2.21 8.78
CA LEU A 106 -5.71 0.94 8.41
C LEU A 106 -5.62 0.05 9.65
N ALA A 107 -5.95 -1.24 9.51
CA ALA A 107 -5.81 -2.19 10.60
C ALA A 107 -4.31 -2.53 10.82
N PRO A 108 -3.72 -2.15 11.96
CA PRO A 108 -2.40 -2.58 12.34
C PRO A 108 -2.40 -4.08 12.66
N ARG A 109 -1.22 -4.69 12.61
CA ARG A 109 -1.00 -6.08 13.01
C ARG A 109 -1.39 -6.26 14.48
N ASN A 110 -2.04 -7.38 14.81
CA ASN A 110 -2.50 -7.73 16.16
C ASN A 110 -3.54 -6.78 16.79
N LEU A 111 -4.10 -5.82 16.03
CA LEU A 111 -5.26 -5.06 16.50
C LEU A 111 -6.48 -6.00 16.52
N LYS A 112 -7.21 -6.02 17.63
CA LYS A 112 -8.40 -6.84 17.83
C LYS A 112 -9.61 -5.96 18.12
N GLN A 113 -10.80 -6.52 17.92
CA GLN A 113 -12.06 -5.90 18.32
C GLN A 113 -12.06 -5.63 19.83
N GLY A 114 -12.64 -4.50 20.24
CA GLY A 114 -12.73 -4.08 21.64
C GLY A 114 -11.48 -3.38 22.19
N MET A 115 -10.35 -3.42 21.48
CA MET A 115 -9.16 -2.66 21.89
C MET A 115 -9.42 -1.16 21.81
N LYS A 116 -8.81 -0.41 22.73
CA LYS A 116 -8.82 1.06 22.75
C LYS A 116 -7.60 1.59 21.98
N VAL A 117 -7.84 2.62 21.19
CA VAL A 117 -6.84 3.33 20.40
C VAL A 117 -6.99 4.81 20.66
N GLU A 118 -5.88 5.49 20.82
CA GLU A 118 -5.83 6.93 21.07
C GLU A 118 -4.90 7.62 20.07
N SER A 119 -5.08 8.93 19.94
CA SER A 119 -4.21 9.78 19.12
C SER A 119 -3.79 10.97 19.97
N GLY A 120 -2.57 11.46 19.80
CA GLY A 120 -2.10 12.67 20.47
C GLY A 120 -0.68 12.57 20.99
N VAL A 121 -0.22 13.67 21.59
CA VAL A 121 1.16 13.82 22.09
C VAL A 121 1.44 12.94 23.31
N ASN A 122 0.40 12.73 24.14
CA ASN A 122 0.48 11.98 25.41
C ASN A 122 0.00 10.53 25.28
N ALA A 123 -0.27 10.04 24.07
CA ALA A 123 -0.69 8.67 23.86
C ALA A 123 0.41 7.68 24.25
N ASP A 124 0.01 6.51 24.73
CA ASP A 124 0.91 5.42 25.04
C ASP A 124 1.50 4.81 23.75
N ILE A 125 2.68 4.19 23.86
CA ILE A 125 3.37 3.53 22.74
C ILE A 125 2.78 2.12 22.55
N LYS A 126 1.50 2.08 22.20
CA LYS A 126 0.73 0.86 21.92
C LYS A 126 0.31 0.78 20.46
N THR A 127 0.21 -0.43 19.95
CA THR A 127 -0.19 -0.70 18.57
C THR A 127 -1.52 -0.03 18.22
N GLY A 128 -1.54 0.72 17.12
CA GLY A 128 -2.72 1.45 16.66
C GLY A 128 -2.78 2.91 17.12
N ASN A 129 -2.06 3.28 18.19
CA ASN A 129 -1.98 4.66 18.64
C ASN A 129 -1.23 5.53 17.61
N ASN A 130 -1.62 6.79 17.51
CA ASN A 130 -1.04 7.73 16.55
C ASN A 130 -0.44 8.95 17.25
N LEU A 131 0.84 9.20 16.97
CA LEU A 131 1.62 10.24 17.63
C LEU A 131 2.51 10.99 16.64
N PRO A 132 2.92 12.24 16.95
CA PRO A 132 4.06 12.88 16.30
C PRO A 132 5.34 12.05 16.48
N LEU A 133 6.19 11.97 15.46
CA LEU A 133 7.47 11.25 15.51
C LEU A 133 8.39 11.70 16.64
N ARG A 134 8.28 12.97 17.07
CA ARG A 134 8.99 13.50 18.24
C ARG A 134 8.76 12.67 19.50
N ASN A 135 7.54 12.19 19.72
CA ASN A 135 7.12 11.50 20.95
C ASN A 135 7.36 9.99 20.92
N ILE A 136 7.63 9.44 19.74
CA ILE A 136 7.77 8.00 19.55
C ILE A 136 9.22 7.57 19.86
N PRO A 137 9.50 6.60 20.75
CA PRO A 137 10.87 6.15 21.04
C PRO A 137 11.62 5.67 19.79
N ALA A 138 12.93 5.94 19.72
CA ALA A 138 13.78 5.40 18.67
C ALA A 138 13.82 3.86 18.75
N GLY A 139 13.94 3.20 17.61
CA GLY A 139 13.91 1.74 17.48
C GLY A 139 12.50 1.16 17.23
N THR A 140 11.44 1.89 17.55
CA THR A 140 10.05 1.46 17.33
C THR A 140 9.71 1.27 15.85
N VAL A 141 8.77 0.36 15.61
CA VAL A 141 8.19 0.13 14.28
C VAL A 141 6.89 0.91 14.16
N VAL A 142 6.78 1.70 13.10
CA VAL A 142 5.64 2.57 12.81
C VAL A 142 5.15 2.36 11.37
N HIS A 143 3.92 2.75 11.09
CA HIS A 143 3.34 2.74 9.77
C HIS A 143 2.49 4.00 9.53
N ALA A 144 1.94 4.14 8.32
CA ALA A 144 1.11 5.29 7.94
C ALA A 144 1.77 6.65 8.28
N VAL A 145 3.05 6.80 7.93
CA VAL A 145 3.83 8.00 8.27
C VAL A 145 3.56 9.14 7.27
N GLU A 146 3.40 10.35 7.78
CA GLU A 146 3.29 11.56 6.95
C GLU A 146 4.64 11.92 6.30
N LEU A 147 4.59 12.65 5.18
CA LEU A 147 5.81 13.18 4.54
C LEU A 147 6.12 14.63 4.93
N ARG A 148 5.07 15.39 5.22
CA ARG A 148 5.10 16.77 5.72
C ARG A 148 4.06 16.86 6.84
N PRO A 149 4.27 17.68 7.88
CA PRO A 149 3.32 17.80 8.99
C PRO A 149 1.92 18.16 8.47
N GLY A 150 0.90 17.37 8.83
CA GLY A 150 -0.49 17.58 8.40
C GLY A 150 -0.79 17.19 6.94
N GLY A 151 0.19 16.68 6.21
CA GLY A 151 0.02 16.22 4.82
C GLY A 151 -0.73 14.89 4.69
N GLY A 152 -1.04 14.25 5.83
CA GLY A 152 -1.63 12.92 5.92
C GLY A 152 -0.64 11.81 5.57
N ALA A 153 -0.93 10.61 6.06
CA ALA A 153 -0.12 9.41 5.88
C ALA A 153 0.14 9.09 4.40
N LYS A 154 1.42 8.97 4.03
CA LYS A 154 1.85 8.59 2.67
C LYS A 154 2.65 7.29 2.65
N MET A 155 3.47 7.06 3.67
CA MET A 155 4.46 5.99 3.72
C MET A 155 3.96 4.78 4.53
N ALA A 156 4.38 3.58 4.14
CA ALA A 156 3.99 2.31 4.78
C ALA A 156 2.47 2.14 5.01
N ARG A 157 1.70 2.13 3.91
CA ARG A 157 0.24 1.89 3.92
C ARG A 157 -0.17 0.53 3.35
N ALA A 158 0.77 -0.18 2.73
CA ALA A 158 0.53 -1.49 2.15
C ALA A 158 0.50 -2.57 3.23
N ALA A 159 -0.09 -3.72 2.93
CA ALA A 159 -0.21 -4.82 3.88
C ALA A 159 1.19 -5.35 4.27
N GLY A 160 1.39 -5.63 5.56
CA GLY A 160 2.69 -6.04 6.10
C GLY A 160 3.79 -4.98 6.06
N ALA A 161 3.50 -3.73 5.65
CA ALA A 161 4.51 -2.69 5.63
C ALA A 161 4.73 -2.10 7.03
N GLY A 162 6.00 -1.88 7.37
CA GLY A 162 6.44 -1.15 8.56
C GLY A 162 7.68 -0.31 8.25
N ILE A 163 7.89 0.72 9.06
CA ILE A 163 9.04 1.62 9.02
C ILE A 163 9.68 1.59 10.39
N GLN A 164 11.00 1.40 10.43
CA GLN A 164 11.73 1.49 11.67
C GLN A 164 12.22 2.93 11.87
N LEU A 165 11.89 3.53 13.03
CA LEU A 165 12.44 4.82 13.44
C LEU A 165 13.87 4.59 13.95
N LEU A 166 14.88 5.08 13.25
CA LEU A 166 16.29 4.86 13.60
C LEU A 166 16.77 5.80 14.71
N GLY A 167 16.32 7.06 14.66
CA GLY A 167 16.78 8.09 15.57
C GLY A 167 16.16 9.44 15.23
N LYS A 168 16.39 10.41 16.10
CA LYS A 168 15.91 11.79 15.98
C LYS A 168 17.09 12.72 16.17
N GLU A 169 17.26 13.66 15.26
CA GLU A 169 18.34 14.64 15.26
C GLU A 169 17.78 16.01 14.89
N GLY A 170 17.80 16.95 15.84
CA GLY A 170 17.21 18.28 15.67
C GLY A 170 15.75 18.22 15.22
N ALA A 171 15.46 18.87 14.09
CA ALA A 171 14.11 18.94 13.51
C ALA A 171 13.72 17.69 12.69
N TYR A 172 14.60 16.70 12.53
CA TYR A 172 14.36 15.55 11.66
C TYR A 172 14.46 14.20 12.38
N ALA A 173 13.61 13.26 12.00
CA ALA A 173 13.66 11.86 12.34
C ALA A 173 14.19 11.05 11.15
N SER A 174 15.10 10.11 11.42
CA SER A 174 15.65 9.20 10.41
C SER A 174 14.83 7.91 10.37
N LEU A 175 14.22 7.63 9.22
CA LEU A 175 13.34 6.49 9.00
C LEU A 175 13.97 5.49 8.03
N ARG A 176 13.93 4.20 8.39
CA ARG A 176 14.24 3.10 7.47
C ARG A 176 12.96 2.63 6.78
N MET A 177 12.87 2.91 5.49
CA MET A 177 11.73 2.59 4.65
C MET A 177 11.64 1.08 4.36
N PRO A 178 10.46 0.55 3.95
CA PRO A 178 10.33 -0.84 3.52
C PRO A 178 11.26 -1.21 2.35
N SER A 179 11.67 -0.23 1.56
CA SER A 179 12.64 -0.39 0.48
C SER A 179 14.10 -0.55 0.94
N GLY A 180 14.39 -0.35 2.24
CA GLY A 180 15.75 -0.25 2.78
C GLY A 180 16.42 1.12 2.60
N GLU A 181 15.72 2.08 1.97
CA GLU A 181 16.12 3.49 1.91
C GLU A 181 16.09 4.10 3.31
N ILE A 182 17.05 4.97 3.63
CA ILE A 182 17.07 5.78 4.85
C ILE A 182 16.76 7.22 4.48
N ARG A 183 15.75 7.79 5.12
CA ARG A 183 15.23 9.11 4.81
C ARG A 183 14.92 9.91 6.07
N ARG A 184 15.28 11.20 6.05
CA ARG A 184 14.91 12.20 7.04
C ARG A 184 13.49 12.73 6.79
N VAL A 185 12.71 12.83 7.86
CA VAL A 185 11.34 13.35 7.88
C VAL A 185 11.19 14.29 9.06
N ASP A 186 10.40 15.35 8.93
CA ASP A 186 10.16 16.32 10.01
C ASP A 186 9.59 15.61 11.26
N VAL A 187 10.13 15.88 12.45
CA VAL A 187 9.70 15.24 13.70
C VAL A 187 8.25 15.56 14.08
N ARG A 188 7.66 16.62 13.51
CA ARG A 188 6.24 16.98 13.73
C ARG A 188 5.27 16.11 12.93
N CYS A 189 5.76 15.36 11.94
CA CYS A 189 4.94 14.42 11.19
C CYS A 189 4.36 13.34 12.10
N ARG A 190 3.10 12.97 11.86
CA ARG A 190 2.45 11.88 12.57
C ARG A 190 2.78 10.50 12.00
N ALA A 191 2.74 9.50 12.87
CA ALA A 191 2.90 8.10 12.55
C ALA A 191 2.04 7.24 13.48
N THR A 192 1.62 6.07 13.00
CA THR A 192 0.88 5.09 13.81
C THR A 192 1.83 4.00 14.28
N ILE A 193 1.77 3.65 15.56
CA ILE A 193 2.60 2.59 16.14
C ILE A 193 2.17 1.22 15.60
N GLY A 194 3.16 0.39 15.28
CA GLY A 194 2.99 -0.98 14.78
C GLY A 194 3.17 -1.10 13.27
N GLU A 195 3.04 -2.33 12.78
CA GLU A 195 3.06 -2.68 11.36
C GLU A 195 1.64 -2.74 10.79
N VAL A 196 1.48 -2.58 9.48
CA VAL A 196 0.19 -2.83 8.82
C VAL A 196 -0.12 -4.33 8.82
N GLY A 197 -1.36 -4.71 9.15
CA GLY A 197 -1.80 -6.11 9.13
C GLY A 197 -1.86 -6.75 7.72
N ASN A 198 -2.39 -7.97 7.65
CA ASN A 198 -2.51 -8.77 6.42
C ASN A 198 -1.16 -9.01 5.69
N ALA A 199 -0.09 -9.30 6.43
CA ALA A 199 1.24 -9.48 5.86
C ALA A 199 1.32 -10.65 4.86
N GLU A 200 0.49 -11.68 5.04
CA GLU A 200 0.46 -12.88 4.21
C GLU A 200 -0.17 -12.66 2.82
N GLN A 201 -0.70 -11.46 2.55
CA GLN A 201 -1.27 -11.06 1.27
C GLN A 201 -0.34 -11.29 0.07
N ALA A 202 0.98 -11.19 0.27
CA ALA A 202 1.98 -11.39 -0.78
C ALA A 202 2.09 -12.85 -1.25
N ASN A 203 1.76 -13.80 -0.36
CA ASN A 203 1.90 -15.23 -0.60
C ASN A 203 0.66 -15.85 -1.29
N ILE A 204 -0.37 -15.04 -1.59
CA ILE A 204 -1.58 -15.50 -2.27
C ILE A 204 -1.27 -15.81 -3.73
N ASN A 205 -1.45 -17.07 -4.10
CA ASN A 205 -1.46 -17.52 -5.49
C ASN A 205 -2.86 -17.39 -6.10
N TRP A 206 -3.00 -16.54 -7.12
CA TRP A 206 -4.28 -16.31 -7.80
C TRP A 206 -4.75 -17.49 -8.65
N GLY A 207 -3.83 -18.36 -9.11
CA GLY A 207 -4.09 -19.61 -9.84
C GLY A 207 -4.53 -19.44 -11.30
N LYS A 208 -5.56 -18.62 -11.56
CA LYS A 208 -6.16 -18.46 -12.89
C LYS A 208 -6.17 -17.03 -13.38
N ALA A 209 -6.05 -16.85 -14.71
CA ALA A 209 -6.08 -15.55 -15.37
C ALA A 209 -7.36 -14.75 -15.05
N GLY A 210 -8.53 -15.41 -15.05
CA GLY A 210 -9.82 -14.77 -14.74
C GLY A 210 -9.84 -14.08 -13.37
N ARG A 211 -9.10 -14.60 -12.38
CA ARG A 211 -9.04 -13.98 -11.04
C ARG A 211 -8.27 -12.66 -11.06
N MET A 212 -7.24 -12.55 -11.90
CA MET A 212 -6.55 -11.28 -12.15
C MET A 212 -7.42 -10.30 -12.93
N ARG A 213 -8.25 -10.79 -13.86
CA ARG A 213 -9.24 -9.97 -14.58
C ARG A 213 -10.24 -9.33 -13.61
N TRP A 214 -10.75 -10.07 -12.62
CA TRP A 214 -11.64 -9.52 -11.58
C TRP A 214 -11.00 -8.39 -10.77
N LYS A 215 -9.67 -8.42 -10.61
CA LYS A 215 -8.91 -7.35 -9.95
C LYS A 215 -8.73 -6.10 -10.83
N GLY A 216 -9.14 -6.14 -12.10
CA GLY A 216 -9.05 -5.05 -13.07
C GLY A 216 -7.71 -4.96 -13.79
N VAL A 217 -6.94 -6.05 -13.80
CA VAL A 217 -5.69 -6.18 -14.56
C VAL A 217 -6.00 -6.95 -15.86
N ARG A 218 -5.81 -6.29 -17.00
CA ARG A 218 -5.97 -6.87 -18.34
C ARG A 218 -4.68 -7.58 -18.78
N PRO A 219 -4.72 -8.46 -19.79
CA PRO A 219 -3.52 -9.10 -20.34
C PRO A 219 -2.46 -8.09 -20.77
N THR A 220 -1.20 -8.47 -20.65
CA THR A 220 -0.04 -7.71 -21.11
C THR A 220 0.62 -8.47 -22.25
N VAL A 221 0.72 -7.85 -23.41
CA VAL A 221 1.41 -8.41 -24.58
C VAL A 221 2.90 -8.06 -24.50
N ARG A 222 3.77 -9.01 -24.84
CA ARG A 222 5.24 -8.80 -24.85
C ARG A 222 5.65 -8.03 -26.10
N GLY A 223 6.64 -7.14 -25.96
CA GLY A 223 7.14 -6.32 -27.08
C GLY A 223 7.71 -7.14 -28.25
N VAL A 224 8.43 -8.23 -27.96
CA VAL A 224 9.04 -9.12 -28.99
C VAL A 224 8.04 -9.87 -29.87
N VAL A 225 6.75 -9.81 -29.56
CA VAL A 225 5.68 -10.46 -30.35
C VAL A 225 4.95 -9.44 -31.24
N MET A 226 5.22 -8.14 -31.04
CA MET A 226 4.57 -7.08 -31.79
C MET A 226 5.29 -6.83 -33.11
N ASN A 227 4.67 -6.03 -34.00
CA ASN A 227 5.35 -5.56 -35.20
C ASN A 227 6.34 -4.42 -34.85
N PRO A 228 7.34 -4.13 -35.71
CA PRO A 228 8.31 -3.05 -35.47
C PRO A 228 7.68 -1.67 -35.23
N VAL A 229 6.50 -1.42 -35.80
CA VAL A 229 5.76 -0.15 -35.61
C VAL A 229 5.21 0.03 -34.19
N ASP A 230 4.90 -1.07 -33.49
CA ASP A 230 4.22 -1.04 -32.20
C ASP A 230 5.19 -1.01 -31.01
N HIS A 231 6.34 -1.68 -31.16
CA HIS A 231 7.34 -1.78 -30.11
C HIS A 231 8.74 -1.85 -30.70
N PRO A 232 9.75 -1.19 -30.10
CA PRO A 232 11.15 -1.28 -30.54
C PRO A 232 11.80 -2.67 -30.51
N HIS A 233 11.10 -3.71 -30.05
CA HIS A 233 11.58 -5.09 -30.02
C HIS A 233 10.83 -5.97 -31.03
N GLY A 234 9.87 -5.40 -31.76
CA GLY A 234 9.00 -6.12 -32.67
C GLY A 234 9.68 -6.47 -33.99
N GLY A 235 9.09 -7.43 -34.71
CA GLY A 235 9.58 -7.95 -35.99
C GLY A 235 10.54 -9.13 -35.88
N GLY A 236 11.18 -9.44 -37.01
CA GLY A 236 12.00 -10.64 -37.21
C GLY A 236 11.17 -11.85 -37.64
N GLU A 237 11.81 -12.78 -38.34
CA GLU A 237 11.21 -14.06 -38.71
C GLU A 237 11.32 -15.04 -37.53
N GLY A 238 10.21 -15.66 -37.14
CA GLY A 238 10.18 -16.56 -35.99
C GLY A 238 10.33 -15.83 -34.64
N LYS A 239 10.94 -16.50 -33.65
CA LYS A 239 11.13 -15.92 -32.31
C LYS A 239 12.45 -15.17 -32.23
N THR A 240 12.39 -13.93 -31.79
CA THR A 240 13.57 -13.10 -31.52
C THR A 240 13.65 -12.68 -30.04
N SER A 241 14.86 -12.36 -29.60
CA SER A 241 15.13 -11.67 -28.33
C SER A 241 15.00 -10.14 -28.47
N GLY A 242 14.57 -9.63 -29.63
CA GLY A 242 14.35 -8.22 -29.93
C GLY A 242 15.54 -7.51 -30.61
N GLY A 243 16.70 -8.17 -30.74
CA GLY A 243 17.85 -7.66 -31.50
C GLY A 243 18.50 -6.39 -30.96
N ARG A 244 18.17 -5.95 -29.74
CA ARG A 244 18.63 -4.71 -29.11
C ARG A 244 18.65 -4.83 -27.59
N HIS A 245 19.41 -3.95 -26.92
CA HIS A 245 19.25 -3.71 -25.50
C HIS A 245 17.79 -3.40 -25.11
N PRO A 246 17.27 -3.98 -24.00
CA PRO A 246 15.88 -3.81 -23.61
C PRO A 246 15.45 -2.35 -23.42
N VAL A 247 14.35 -1.97 -24.08
CA VAL A 247 13.71 -0.66 -23.97
C VAL A 247 12.23 -0.76 -23.63
N SER A 248 11.67 0.36 -23.15
CA SER A 248 10.24 0.55 -23.03
C SER A 248 9.56 0.63 -24.42
N PRO A 249 8.22 0.52 -24.50
CA PRO A 249 7.50 0.71 -25.78
C PRO A 249 7.69 2.11 -26.38
N TRP A 250 8.18 3.06 -25.60
CA TRP A 250 8.50 4.42 -26.05
C TRP A 250 10.01 4.61 -26.33
N GLY A 251 10.78 3.52 -26.43
CA GLY A 251 12.20 3.55 -26.79
C GLY A 251 13.17 3.94 -25.66
N GLN A 252 12.66 4.22 -24.45
CA GLN A 252 13.50 4.60 -23.31
C GLN A 252 14.21 3.37 -22.76
N LEU A 253 15.55 3.44 -22.64
CA LEU A 253 16.39 2.41 -22.03
C LEU A 253 16.08 2.23 -20.55
N GLU A 254 16.28 1.01 -20.05
CA GLU A 254 16.25 0.74 -18.61
C GLU A 254 17.41 1.46 -17.90
N GLY A 255 17.14 2.00 -16.70
CA GLY A 255 18.15 2.70 -15.93
C GLY A 255 17.59 3.50 -14.76
N ARG A 256 18.40 4.43 -14.23
CA ARG A 256 17.97 5.32 -13.16
C ARG A 256 17.04 6.40 -13.71
N THR A 257 15.74 6.30 -13.40
CA THR A 257 14.71 7.25 -13.87
C THR A 257 14.42 8.40 -12.90
N ARG A 258 15.05 8.41 -11.72
CA ARG A 258 14.88 9.52 -10.76
C ARG A 258 15.52 10.78 -11.30
N LYS A 259 14.73 11.84 -11.47
CA LYS A 259 15.22 13.18 -11.85
C LYS A 259 16.33 13.63 -10.88
N PRO A 260 17.53 14.02 -11.37
CA PRO A 260 18.59 14.58 -10.53
C PRO A 260 18.19 15.94 -9.96
N ASN A 261 18.88 16.37 -8.90
CA ASN A 261 18.72 17.69 -8.26
C ASN A 261 17.30 17.96 -7.76
N LYS A 262 16.57 16.92 -7.36
CA LYS A 262 15.25 17.12 -6.77
C LYS A 262 15.44 17.61 -5.35
N ALA A 263 14.69 18.63 -4.91
CA ALA A 263 14.79 19.16 -3.55
C ALA A 263 14.70 18.10 -2.43
N SER A 264 13.97 16.99 -2.68
CA SER A 264 13.89 15.87 -1.74
C SER A 264 15.16 15.02 -1.60
N ASP A 265 16.16 15.21 -2.46
CA ASP A 265 17.43 14.46 -2.43
C ASP A 265 18.21 14.77 -1.15
N SER A 266 18.17 16.03 -0.67
CA SER A 266 18.81 16.44 0.60
C SER A 266 18.27 15.69 1.81
N LEU A 267 17.03 15.20 1.75
CA LEU A 267 16.39 14.45 2.84
C LEU A 267 16.72 12.96 2.80
N ILE A 268 17.33 12.45 1.73
CA ILE A 268 17.63 11.01 1.59
C ILE A 268 19.08 10.77 1.98
N VAL A 269 19.28 10.09 3.10
CA VAL A 269 20.61 9.73 3.60
C VAL A 269 21.19 8.59 2.77
N ARG A 270 20.37 7.59 2.44
CA ARG A 270 20.82 6.42 1.69
C ARG A 270 19.73 5.84 0.82
N ARG A 271 19.99 5.70 -0.48
CA ARG A 271 19.08 5.06 -1.44
C ARG A 271 18.94 3.54 -1.19
N ARG A 272 17.86 2.95 -1.72
CA ARG A 272 17.69 1.49 -1.80
C ARG A 272 18.90 0.86 -2.52
N ARG A 273 19.47 -0.18 -1.92
CA ARG A 273 20.46 -1.05 -2.57
C ARG A 273 19.75 -2.23 -3.23
N THR A 274 20.13 -2.56 -4.45
CA THR A 274 19.64 -3.73 -5.20
C THR A 274 20.78 -4.71 -5.39
N GLY A 275 20.54 -6.01 -5.19
CA GLY A 275 21.55 -7.05 -5.46
C GLY A 275 22.72 -7.12 -4.48
N LYS A 276 22.61 -6.58 -3.26
CA LYS A 276 23.61 -6.86 -2.23
C LYS A 276 23.50 -8.35 -1.89
N LYS A 277 24.51 -9.16 -2.23
CA LYS A 277 24.65 -10.52 -1.70
C LYS A 277 24.47 -10.41 -0.19
N ARG A 278 23.44 -11.11 0.30
CA ARG A 278 23.14 -11.17 1.72
C ARG A 278 24.05 -12.20 2.35
#